data_AF-A0A7D5RI05-F1
#
_entry.id   AF-A0A7D5RI05-F1
#
_cell.length_a   1.000
_cell.length_b   1.000
_cell.length_c   1.000
_cell.angle_alpha   90.00
_cell.angle_beta   90.00
_cell.angle_gamma   90.00
#
_symmetry.space_group_name_H-M   'P 1'
#
loop_
_entity.id
_entity.type
_entity.pdbx_description
1 polymer ?
#
loop_
_entity_poly.entity_id
_entity_poly.type
_entity_poly.pdbx_seq_one_letter_code
_entity_poly.pdbx_strand_id
1 'polypeptide(L)'
;MEKIPQNERALILQGGGSLGAYEAGCYDAGYKFLKHRNTLEDQKRPMFDIIAGTSIGAINSAIITSYVVENKTWEGSAERLIDFGIIFQQNHF
;
A
#
# COMPACT_ATOMS: atom_id res chain seq x y z
N MET A 1 -23.70 9.32 17.98
CA MET A 1 -23.62 7.98 17.36
C MET A 1 -22.42 7.98 16.44
N GLU A 2 -21.50 7.05 16.65
CA GLU A 2 -20.34 6.89 15.77
C GLU A 2 -20.84 6.40 14.40
N LYS A 3 -20.39 7.07 13.34
CA LYS A 3 -20.86 6.81 11.98
C LYS A 3 -20.06 5.63 11.43
N ILE A 4 -20.59 4.41 11.58
CA ILE A 4 -19.96 3.19 11.04
C ILE A 4 -19.79 3.39 9.53
N PRO A 5 -18.57 3.27 8.96
CA PRO A 5 -18.37 3.38 7.52
C PRO A 5 -19.19 2.34 6.79
N GLN A 6 -19.86 2.73 5.71
CA GLN A 6 -20.69 1.79 4.94
C GLN A 6 -19.85 0.69 4.27
N ASN A 7 -18.60 1.00 3.92
CA ASN A 7 -17.61 0.08 3.33
C ASN A 7 -16.20 0.48 3.79
N GLU A 8 -15.42 -0.49 4.27
CA GLU A 8 -13.98 -0.33 4.55
C GLU A 8 -13.16 -1.11 3.50
N ARG A 9 -12.03 -0.54 3.06
CA ARG A 9 -11.11 -1.20 2.13
C ARG A 9 -9.83 -1.59 2.85
N ALA A 10 -9.58 -2.90 2.95
CA ALA A 10 -8.35 -3.46 3.50
C ALA A 10 -7.36 -3.87 2.40
N LEU A 11 -6.09 -3.54 2.58
CA LEU A 11 -4.95 -4.10 1.84
C LEU A 11 -4.24 -5.13 2.73
N ILE A 12 -4.15 -6.38 2.26
CA ILE A 12 -3.48 -7.47 2.98
C ILE A 12 -2.26 -7.94 2.18
N LEU A 13 -1.06 -7.81 2.75
CA LEU A 13 0.21 -8.19 2.15
C LEU A 13 0.76 -9.47 2.82
N GLN A 14 1.07 -10.47 2.02
CA GLN A 14 1.48 -11.79 2.50
C GLN A 14 2.98 -11.83 2.84
N GLY A 15 3.37 -12.80 3.67
CA GLY A 15 4.77 -13.19 3.78
C GLY A 15 5.25 -14.00 2.57
N GLY A 16 6.58 -14.09 2.41
CA GLY A 16 7.19 -14.95 1.39
C GLY A 16 8.54 -14.50 0.85
N GLY A 17 9.34 -13.77 1.64
CA GLY A 17 10.69 -13.36 1.27
C GLY A 17 10.74 -12.57 -0.04
N SER A 18 11.21 -13.20 -1.12
CA SER A 18 11.35 -12.60 -2.45
C SER A 18 10.04 -12.09 -3.07
N LEU A 19 8.88 -12.49 -2.54
CA LEU A 19 7.58 -11.96 -2.97
C LEU A 19 7.40 -10.45 -2.69
N GLY A 20 8.22 -9.83 -1.84
CA GLY A 20 8.08 -8.40 -1.51
C GLY A 20 8.13 -7.46 -2.73
N ALA A 21 8.96 -7.75 -3.73
CA ALA A 21 9.03 -6.95 -4.96
C ALA A 21 7.80 -7.14 -5.86
N TYR A 22 7.25 -8.36 -5.89
CA TYR A 22 5.98 -8.64 -6.58
C TYR A 22 4.83 -7.87 -5.93
N GLU A 23 4.77 -7.86 -4.60
CA GLU A 23 3.76 -7.09 -3.86
C GLU A 23 3.84 -5.59 -4.13
N ALA A 24 5.05 -5.04 -4.28
CA ALA A 24 5.23 -3.63 -4.64
C ALA A 24 4.61 -3.28 -6.00
N GLY A 25 4.79 -4.16 -7.00
CA GLY A 25 4.15 -4.00 -8.31
C GLY A 25 2.63 -4.18 -8.26
N CYS A 26 2.14 -5.17 -7.52
CA CYS A 26 0.69 -5.36 -7.31
C CYS A 26 0.05 -4.16 -6.61
N TYR A 27 0.74 -3.61 -5.60
CA TYR A 27 0.31 -2.41 -4.90
C TYR A 27 0.21 -1.21 -5.83
N ASP A 28 1.22 -0.95 -6.66
CA ASP A 28 1.23 0.16 -7.62
C ASP A 28 0.06 0.06 -8.62
N ALA A 29 -0.12 -1.12 -9.23
CA ALA A 29 -1.22 -1.37 -10.16
C ALA A 29 -2.59 -1.21 -9.48
N GLY A 30 -2.74 -1.77 -8.28
CA GLY A 30 -3.97 -1.66 -7.48
C GLY A 30 -4.27 -0.21 -7.11
N TYR A 31 -3.27 0.55 -6.66
CA TYR A 31 -3.41 1.97 -6.33
C TYR A 31 -3.87 2.78 -7.54
N LYS A 32 -3.22 2.62 -8.70
CA LYS A 32 -3.58 3.33 -9.94
C LYS A 32 -5.01 3.01 -10.37
N PHE A 33 -5.42 1.75 -10.32
CA PHE A 33 -6.79 1.33 -10.61
C PHE A 33 -7.80 1.98 -9.66
N LEU A 34 -7.54 1.95 -8.36
CA LEU A 34 -8.43 2.52 -7.34
C LEU A 34 -8.48 4.05 -7.39
N LYS A 35 -7.36 4.73 -7.68
CA LYS A 35 -7.31 6.18 -7.90
C LYS A 35 -8.21 6.57 -9.07
N HIS A 36 -8.06 5.88 -10.21
CA HIS A 36 -8.90 6.10 -11.38
C HIS A 36 -10.39 5.88 -11.07
N ARG A 37 -10.72 4.80 -10.36
CA ARG A 37 -12.10 4.52 -9.96
C ARG A 37 -12.69 5.57 -9.02
N ASN A 38 -11.94 5.96 -7.98
CA ASN A 38 -12.40 6.96 -7.02
C ASN A 38 -12.60 8.34 -7.68
N THR A 39 -11.80 8.70 -8.68
CA THR A 39 -12.01 9.95 -9.44
C THR A 39 -13.29 9.95 -10.27
N LEU A 40 -13.72 8.80 -10.78
CA LEU A 40 -14.98 8.67 -11.53
C LEU A 40 -16.21 8.73 -10.62
N GLU A 41 -16.08 8.24 -9.38
CA GLU A 41 -17.17 8.13 -8.41
C GLU A 41 -17.25 9.35 -7.44
N ASP A 42 -16.43 10.41 -7.64
CA ASP A 42 -16.26 11.58 -6.75
C ASP A 42 -16.15 11.20 -5.26
N GLN A 43 -15.47 10.09 -4.99
CA GLN A 43 -15.36 9.56 -3.63
C GLN A 43 -14.23 10.22 -2.86
N LYS A 44 -14.58 11.11 -1.93
CA LYS A 44 -13.67 11.60 -0.88
C LYS A 44 -13.51 10.57 0.24
N ARG A 45 -12.81 9.46 -0.05
CA ARG A 45 -12.44 8.43 0.93
C ARG A 45 -10.94 8.13 0.88
N PRO A 46 -10.34 7.68 2.00
CA PRO A 46 -8.98 7.13 1.98
C PRO A 46 -8.88 5.98 0.97
N MET A 47 -7.67 5.77 0.43
CA MET A 47 -7.43 4.69 -0.53
C MET A 47 -7.65 3.32 0.11
N PHE A 48 -7.12 3.14 1.32
CA PHE A 48 -7.31 1.99 2.17
C PHE A 48 -7.55 2.48 3.60
N ASP A 49 -8.48 1.84 4.29
CA ASP A 49 -8.79 2.09 5.70
C ASP A 49 -7.90 1.23 6.61
N ILE A 50 -7.55 0.03 6.13
CA ILE A 50 -6.73 -0.95 6.84
C ILE A 50 -5.59 -1.39 5.93
N ILE A 51 -4.38 -1.45 6.48
CA ILE A 51 -3.24 -2.13 5.87
C ILE A 51 -2.72 -3.14 6.87
N ALA A 52 -2.58 -4.39 6.46
CA ALA A 52 -2.01 -5.44 7.28
C ALA A 52 -1.04 -6.29 6.47
N GLY A 53 -0.05 -6.86 7.13
CA GLY A 53 0.80 -7.84 6.48
C GLY A 53 1.61 -8.68 7.45
N THR A 54 2.22 -9.74 6.91
CA THR A 54 3.06 -10.69 7.67
C THR A 54 4.46 -10.77 7.05
N SER A 55 5.52 -10.83 7.86
CA SER A 55 6.92 -10.92 7.37
C SER A 55 7.26 -9.76 6.41
N ILE A 56 7.71 -10.03 5.18
CA ILE A 56 7.99 -8.98 4.17
C ILE A 56 6.76 -8.12 3.88
N GLY A 57 5.56 -8.71 3.87
CA GLY A 57 4.31 -7.96 3.75
C GLY A 57 4.06 -7.02 4.93
N ALA A 58 4.53 -7.35 6.14
CA ALA A 58 4.45 -6.45 7.30
C ALA A 58 5.40 -5.24 7.13
N ILE A 59 6.60 -5.47 6.60
CA ILE A 59 7.56 -4.41 6.28
C ILE A 59 6.97 -3.49 5.19
N ASN A 60 6.44 -4.07 4.12
CA ASN A 60 5.77 -3.32 3.06
C ASN A 60 4.60 -2.49 3.60
N SER A 61 3.77 -3.09 4.48
CA SER A 61 2.66 -2.40 5.15
C SER A 61 3.14 -1.20 5.97
N ALA A 62 4.23 -1.37 6.73
CA ALA A 62 4.80 -0.31 7.54
C ALA A 62 5.36 0.84 6.67
N ILE A 63 6.05 0.52 5.58
CA ILE A 63 6.60 1.51 4.63
C ILE A 63 5.48 2.34 4.01
N ILE A 64 4.44 1.69 3.47
CA ILE A 64 3.28 2.38 2.88
C ILE A 64 2.62 3.28 3.93
N THR A 65 2.34 2.73 5.12
CA THR A 65 1.66 3.47 6.18
C THR A 65 2.46 4.68 6.64
N SER A 66 3.76 4.52 6.90
CA SER A 66 4.64 5.63 7.32
C SER A 66 4.64 6.74 6.27
N TYR A 67 4.81 6.37 5.00
CA TYR A 67 4.80 7.33 3.89
C TYR A 67 3.50 8.14 3.85
N VAL A 68 2.35 7.47 3.94
CA VAL A 68 1.03 8.12 3.87
C VAL A 68 0.80 9.02 5.08
N VAL A 69 1.18 8.58 6.28
CA VAL A 69 1.03 9.35 7.51
C VAL A 69 1.90 10.60 7.50
N GLU A 70 3.14 10.50 7.02
CA GLU A 70 4.10 11.62 6.94
C GLU A 70 3.72 12.62 5.85
N ASN A 71 3.41 12.14 4.64
CA ASN A 71 3.20 12.99 3.46
C ASN A 71 1.74 13.39 3.26
N LYS A 72 0.81 12.82 4.01
CA LYS A 72 -0.65 13.02 3.87
C LYS A 72 -1.17 12.69 2.47
N THR A 73 -0.47 11.83 1.73
CA THR A 73 -0.84 11.38 0.38
C THR A 73 -0.39 9.94 0.13
N TRP A 74 -1.11 9.25 -0.75
CA TRP A 74 -0.75 7.92 -1.26
C TRP A 74 0.15 8.01 -2.51
N GLU A 75 0.17 9.17 -3.18
CA GLU A 75 0.99 9.40 -4.36
C GLU A 75 2.47 9.43 -3.99
N GLY A 76 3.30 8.61 -4.65
CA GLY A 76 4.71 8.42 -4.28
C GLY A 76 4.97 7.23 -3.35
N SER A 77 3.92 6.65 -2.75
CA SER A 77 4.08 5.52 -1.81
C SER A 77 4.51 4.22 -2.49
N ALA A 78 4.11 4.02 -3.76
CA ALA A 78 4.48 2.85 -4.54
C ALA A 78 5.95 2.91 -4.96
N GLU A 79 6.41 4.10 -5.38
CA GLU A 79 7.80 4.39 -5.69
C GLU A 79 8.69 4.15 -4.48
N ARG A 80 8.29 4.64 -3.30
CA ARG A 80 9.00 4.39 -2.04
C ARG A 80 9.15 2.90 -1.74
N LEU A 81 8.12 2.11 -2.03
CA LEU A 81 8.11 0.68 -1.79
C LEU A 81 9.00 -0.08 -2.80
N ILE A 82 8.98 0.34 -4.06
CA ILE A 82 9.83 -0.21 -5.13
C ILE A 82 11.32 0.08 -4.84
N ASP A 83 11.64 1.31 -4.45
CA ASP A 83 13.00 1.72 -4.08
C ASP A 83 13.54 0.86 -2.93
N PHE A 84 12.72 0.61 -1.91
CA PHE A 84 13.08 -0.31 -0.83
C PHE A 84 13.33 -1.72 -1.35
N GLY A 85 12.46 -2.25 -2.21
CA GLY A 85 12.62 -3.59 -2.79
C GLY A 85 13.94 -3.76 -3.55
N ILE A 86 14.32 -2.76 -4.37
CA ILE A 86 15.59 -2.75 -5.09
C ILE A 86 16.78 -2.81 -4.12
N ILE A 87 16.78 -1.97 -3.09
CA ILE A 87 17.84 -1.92 -2.08
C ILE A 87 17.90 -3.23 -1.27
N PHE A 88 16.74 -3.76 -0.88
CA PHE A 88 16.66 -4.99 -0.08
C PHE A 88 17.19 -6.19 -0.86
N GLN A 89 16.87 -6.31 -2.16
CA GLN A 89 17.38 -7.39 -2.99
C GLN A 89 18.89 -7.31 -3.20
N GLN A 90 19.46 -6.11 -3.39
CA GLN A 90 20.91 -5.92 -3.61
C GLN A 90 21.78 -6.27 -2.39
N ASN A 91 21.25 -6.17 -1.17
CA ASN A 91 22.03 -6.37 0.06
C ASN A 91 21.83 -7.76 0.70
N HIS A 92 20.91 -8.57 0.18
CA HIS A 92 20.53 -9.85 0.79
C HIS A 92 20.50 -11.03 -0.18
N PHE A 93 20.80 -10.83 -1.48
CA PHE A 93 20.94 -11.89 -2.50
C PHE A 93 22.13 -11.64 -3.42
#